data_AF-A0A366ERB2-F1
#
_entry.id   AF-A0A366ERB2-F1
#
_cell.length_a   1.000
_cell.length_b   1.000
_cell.length_c   1.000
_cell.angle_alpha   90.00
_cell.angle_beta   90.00
_cell.angle_gamma   90.00
#
_symmetry.space_group_name_H-M   'P 1'
#
loop_
_entity.id
_entity.type
_entity.pdbx_description
1 polymer ?
#
loop_
_entity_poly.entity_id
_entity_poly.type
_entity_poly.pdbx_seq_one_letter_code
_entity_poly.pdbx_strand_id
1 'polypeptide(L)'
;MNEKILQRISKIIIEYATKQQVVEYNKISNELGGIISPIRLNEPLGEISKRCIQYGFPPLSAIVVNQNTRLPGEGFFTWVAAQMGFPNLPHSKWEEFYEEQEGKVFNCNDWDSFLIRGFSDNFSDNTSSGFASLQNSNLVDLLNTKEYLKGQQTKYYILTVKDFVETQQQGPYRYHVLVTENEKLIKQSMVEHKIKKQLLTSAKRKGIQLLLEIDMQIENDSVTMAHYKPDRQTTELWEKEKSTNLESLIKEERFQLLTNIVQKDIEIEAAQEDYYYRDGKNIEYYGTRYERNPINRAKAIEIHGITCKACGFDFKEIYGERGSGFIEVHHINPLFSMGKETDINPETDLVPLCSNCHRMIHRKKNSILTVEELKMLLKKKLTLASN
;
A
#
# COMPACT_ATOMS: atom_id res chain seq x y z
N MET A 1 16.44 3.44 -12.56
CA MET A 1 15.81 4.51 -11.74
C MET A 1 15.02 3.86 -10.61
N ASN A 2 14.91 4.45 -9.42
CA ASN A 2 14.26 3.81 -8.26
C ASN A 2 12.73 3.81 -8.42
N GLU A 3 12.13 2.62 -8.50
CA GLU A 3 10.70 2.42 -8.76
C GLU A 3 9.79 3.08 -7.71
N LYS A 4 10.17 3.01 -6.43
CA LYS A 4 9.44 3.64 -5.33
C LYS A 4 9.42 5.17 -5.47
N ILE A 5 10.50 5.74 -6.00
CA ILE A 5 10.61 7.19 -6.23
C ILE A 5 9.68 7.60 -7.38
N LEU A 6 9.65 6.84 -8.48
CA LEU A 6 8.78 7.16 -9.62
C LEU A 6 7.29 7.07 -9.25
N GLN A 7 6.93 6.05 -8.48
CA GLN A 7 5.56 5.91 -7.97
C GLN A 7 5.19 7.05 -7.03
N ARG A 8 6.11 7.50 -6.16
CA ARG A 8 5.88 8.63 -5.26
C ARG A 8 5.72 9.95 -6.03
N ILE A 9 6.57 10.22 -7.02
CA ILE A 9 6.45 11.40 -7.89
C ILE A 9 5.11 11.38 -8.62
N SER A 10 4.69 10.23 -9.14
CA SER A 10 3.42 10.11 -9.85
C SER A 10 2.22 10.41 -8.96
N LYS A 11 2.21 9.90 -7.72
CA LYS A 11 1.14 10.20 -6.75
C LYS A 11 1.03 11.69 -6.45
N ILE A 12 2.16 12.36 -6.22
CA ILE A 12 2.19 13.81 -6.01
C ILE A 12 1.54 14.52 -7.20
N ILE A 13 1.97 14.22 -8.42
CA ILE A 13 1.45 14.90 -9.62
C ILE A 13 -0.05 14.62 -9.81
N ILE A 14 -0.50 13.39 -9.56
CA ILE A 14 -1.93 13.02 -9.65
C ILE A 14 -2.79 13.77 -8.64
N GLU A 15 -2.31 14.01 -7.42
CA GLU A 15 -3.02 14.84 -6.43
C GLU A 15 -3.25 16.28 -6.93
N TYR A 16 -2.31 16.81 -7.72
CA TYR A 16 -2.46 18.11 -8.38
C TYR A 16 -3.40 18.02 -9.59
N ALA A 17 -3.30 16.97 -10.40
CA ALA A 17 -4.20 16.72 -11.53
C ALA A 17 -5.68 16.66 -11.10
N THR A 18 -5.97 15.93 -10.03
CA THR A 18 -7.35 15.79 -9.48
C THR A 18 -7.93 17.10 -8.95
N LYS A 19 -7.07 18.05 -8.55
CA LYS A 19 -7.46 19.40 -8.14
C LYS A 19 -7.51 20.40 -9.31
N GLN A 20 -7.24 19.94 -10.53
CA GLN A 20 -7.08 20.78 -11.73
C GLN A 20 -6.04 21.88 -11.52
N GLN A 21 -4.90 21.51 -10.93
CA GLN A 21 -3.80 22.42 -10.64
C GLN A 21 -2.51 21.94 -11.29
N VAL A 22 -1.73 22.87 -11.82
CA VAL A 22 -0.33 22.63 -12.18
C VAL A 22 0.55 22.66 -10.94
N VAL A 23 1.70 21.98 -11.01
CA VAL A 23 2.68 21.91 -9.92
C VAL A 23 4.06 22.34 -10.40
N GLU A 24 4.78 23.08 -9.57
CA GLU A 24 6.13 23.54 -9.88
C GLU A 24 7.19 22.48 -9.52
N TYR A 25 8.27 22.40 -10.30
CA TYR A 25 9.41 21.49 -10.03
C TYR A 25 9.95 21.62 -8.59
N ASN A 26 10.04 22.84 -8.07
CA ASN A 26 10.49 23.11 -6.70
C ASN A 26 9.54 22.50 -5.66
N LYS A 27 8.24 22.52 -5.93
CA LYS A 27 7.22 21.98 -5.03
C LYS A 27 7.31 20.46 -4.96
N ILE A 28 7.46 19.77 -6.10
CA ILE A 28 7.69 18.33 -6.14
C ILE A 28 8.98 17.96 -5.38
N SER A 29 10.09 18.67 -5.64
CA SER A 29 11.35 18.47 -4.93
C SER A 29 11.18 18.58 -3.41
N ASN A 30 10.44 19.59 -2.93
CA ASN A 30 10.19 19.79 -1.51
C ASN A 30 9.31 18.69 -0.90
N GLU A 31 8.28 18.22 -1.60
CA GLU A 31 7.40 17.12 -1.13
C GLU A 31 8.10 15.76 -1.12
N LEU A 32 9.16 15.61 -1.92
CA LEU A 32 10.10 14.50 -1.82
C LEU A 32 11.11 14.66 -0.69
N GLY A 33 11.06 15.73 0.11
CA GLY A 33 12.02 16.02 1.18
C GLY A 33 13.39 16.47 0.69
N GLY A 34 13.46 17.05 -0.52
CA GLY A 34 14.72 17.52 -1.12
C GLY A 34 15.65 16.43 -1.65
N ILE A 35 15.20 15.16 -1.68
CA ILE A 35 15.99 14.01 -2.13
C ILE A 35 16.45 14.17 -3.59
N ILE A 36 15.60 14.78 -4.44
CA ILE A 36 15.90 15.04 -5.85
C ILE A 36 15.76 16.53 -6.09
N SER A 37 16.84 17.16 -6.54
CA SER A 37 16.83 18.58 -6.86
C SER A 37 15.90 18.86 -8.06
N PRO A 38 15.32 20.08 -8.16
CA PRO A 38 14.38 20.44 -9.22
C PRO A 38 14.87 20.12 -10.64
N ILE A 39 16.16 20.37 -10.91
CA ILE A 39 16.80 20.11 -12.21
C ILE A 39 16.85 18.59 -12.52
N ARG A 40 17.07 17.76 -11.49
CA ARG A 40 17.19 16.30 -11.63
C ARG A 40 15.84 15.60 -11.77
N LEU A 41 14.72 16.32 -11.67
CA LEU A 41 13.38 15.74 -11.87
C LEU A 41 13.07 15.46 -13.35
N ASN A 42 13.78 16.08 -14.30
CA ASN A 42 13.50 15.93 -15.74
C ASN A 42 13.54 14.46 -16.21
N GLU A 43 14.53 13.69 -15.77
CA GLU A 43 14.65 12.26 -16.13
C GLU A 43 13.52 11.40 -15.52
N PRO A 44 13.25 11.46 -14.19
CA PRO A 44 12.08 10.81 -13.59
C PRO A 44 10.75 11.16 -14.25
N LEU A 45 10.51 12.45 -14.54
CA LEU A 45 9.27 12.92 -15.15
C LEU A 45 9.11 12.41 -16.58
N GLY A 46 10.20 12.38 -17.35
CA GLY A 46 10.20 11.75 -18.67
C GLY A 46 9.77 10.28 -18.58
N GLU A 47 10.43 9.49 -17.75
CA GLU A 47 10.10 8.06 -17.61
C GLU A 47 8.65 7.81 -17.17
N ILE A 48 8.12 8.62 -16.23
CA ILE A 48 6.71 8.55 -15.81
C ILE A 48 5.77 8.83 -17.00
N SER A 49 6.02 9.91 -17.74
CA SER A 49 5.20 10.26 -18.90
C SER A 49 5.28 9.23 -20.01
N LYS A 50 6.45 8.63 -20.26
CA LYS A 50 6.59 7.52 -21.19
C LYS A 50 5.71 6.33 -20.79
N ARG A 51 5.68 5.98 -19.51
CA ARG A 51 4.80 4.91 -19.00
C ARG A 51 3.32 5.28 -19.15
N CYS A 52 2.96 6.54 -18.88
CA CYS A 52 1.59 7.02 -19.13
C CYS A 52 1.20 6.71 -20.58
N ILE A 53 2.02 7.15 -21.54
CA ILE A 53 1.79 6.97 -22.97
C ILE A 53 1.70 5.48 -23.34
N GLN A 54 2.62 4.64 -22.84
CA GLN A 54 2.62 3.20 -23.08
C GLN A 54 1.33 2.51 -22.63
N TYR A 55 0.70 3.00 -21.55
CA TYR A 55 -0.53 2.43 -21.01
C TYR A 55 -1.81 3.15 -21.46
N GLY A 56 -1.69 4.15 -22.34
CA GLY A 56 -2.81 4.90 -22.91
C GLY A 56 -3.28 6.09 -22.06
N PHE A 57 -2.44 6.58 -21.15
CA PHE A 57 -2.71 7.75 -20.30
C PHE A 57 -2.00 9.00 -20.84
N PRO A 58 -2.56 10.19 -20.57
CA PRO A 58 -1.88 11.44 -20.94
C PRO A 58 -0.61 11.63 -20.11
N PRO A 59 0.41 12.33 -20.63
CA PRO A 59 1.70 12.46 -19.97
C PRO A 59 1.59 13.34 -18.71
N LEU A 60 1.77 12.75 -17.52
CA LEU A 60 1.68 13.49 -16.25
C LEU A 60 2.62 14.69 -16.15
N SER A 61 3.80 14.64 -16.80
CA SER A 61 4.72 15.78 -16.82
C SER A 61 4.16 17.00 -17.53
N ALA A 62 3.01 16.90 -18.23
CA ALA A 62 2.34 18.06 -18.83
C ALA A 62 1.91 19.07 -17.77
N ILE A 63 1.53 18.67 -16.56
CA ILE A 63 1.11 19.61 -15.51
C ILE A 63 2.24 20.01 -14.56
N VAL A 64 3.49 19.66 -14.90
CA VAL A 64 4.68 20.01 -14.12
C VAL A 64 5.41 21.15 -14.81
N VAL A 65 5.32 22.35 -14.24
CA VAL A 65 5.70 23.60 -14.92
C VAL A 65 6.85 24.34 -14.23
N ASN A 66 7.59 25.12 -15.00
CA ASN A 66 8.55 26.07 -14.46
C ASN A 66 7.82 27.27 -13.82
N GLN A 67 8.35 27.77 -12.71
CA GLN A 67 7.78 28.90 -11.99
C GLN A 67 7.65 30.18 -12.85
N ASN A 68 8.62 30.43 -13.74
CA ASN A 68 8.68 31.64 -14.55
C ASN A 68 7.88 31.52 -15.84
N THR A 69 8.04 30.42 -16.58
CA THR A 69 7.41 30.28 -17.91
C THR A 69 6.00 29.71 -17.84
N ARG A 70 5.63 29.06 -16.72
CA ARG A 70 4.38 28.30 -16.56
C ARG A 70 4.20 27.20 -17.62
N LEU A 71 5.30 26.78 -18.26
CA LEU A 71 5.35 25.67 -19.20
C LEU A 71 6.21 24.53 -18.63
N PRO A 72 6.00 23.28 -19.10
CA PRO A 72 6.89 22.17 -18.82
C PRO A 72 8.32 22.42 -19.31
N GLY A 73 9.28 21.68 -18.75
CA GLY A 73 10.66 21.73 -19.21
C GLY A 73 10.81 21.23 -20.66
N GLU A 74 11.89 21.64 -21.32
CA GLU A 74 12.21 21.30 -22.72
C GLU A 74 12.12 19.80 -23.04
N GLY A 75 12.46 18.93 -22.07
CA GLY A 75 12.34 17.48 -22.20
C GLY A 75 10.92 16.99 -22.52
N PHE A 76 9.89 17.73 -22.11
CA PHE A 76 8.49 17.45 -22.45
C PHE A 76 8.23 17.64 -23.95
N PHE A 77 8.65 18.79 -24.49
CA PHE A 77 8.40 19.15 -25.89
C PHE A 77 9.31 18.40 -26.87
N THR A 78 10.43 17.86 -26.39
CA THR A 78 11.39 17.13 -27.22
C THR A 78 11.20 15.62 -27.08
N TRP A 79 11.48 15.07 -25.90
CA TRP A 79 11.51 13.61 -25.71
C TRP A 79 10.13 13.02 -25.44
N VAL A 80 9.30 13.65 -24.59
CA VAL A 80 7.93 13.13 -24.32
C VAL A 80 7.05 13.26 -25.57
N ALA A 81 7.09 14.41 -26.26
CA ALA A 81 6.40 14.60 -27.54
C ALA A 81 6.80 13.55 -28.59
N ALA A 82 8.08 13.18 -28.67
CA ALA A 82 8.54 12.10 -29.54
C ALA A 82 7.92 10.73 -29.17
N GLN A 83 7.73 10.42 -27.89
CA GLN A 83 7.02 9.19 -27.46
C GLN A 83 5.55 9.20 -27.88
N MET A 84 4.95 10.38 -28.07
CA MET A 84 3.57 10.57 -28.51
C MET A 84 3.42 10.62 -30.04
N GLY A 85 4.51 10.42 -30.79
CA GLY A 85 4.49 10.45 -32.26
C GLY A 85 4.76 11.81 -32.88
N PHE A 86 5.26 12.79 -32.11
CA PHE A 86 5.64 14.12 -32.59
C PHE A 86 7.17 14.34 -32.49
N PRO A 87 8.00 13.59 -33.22
CA PRO A 87 9.44 13.85 -33.24
C PRO A 87 9.71 15.22 -33.87
N ASN A 88 10.59 16.01 -33.25
CA ASN A 88 10.96 17.37 -33.70
C ASN A 88 9.80 18.39 -33.71
N LEU A 89 8.96 18.39 -32.67
CA LEU A 89 7.88 19.37 -32.50
C LEU A 89 8.44 20.81 -32.57
N PRO A 90 8.02 21.64 -33.55
CA PRO A 90 8.54 23.00 -33.70
C PRO A 90 8.12 23.89 -32.53
N HIS A 91 9.00 24.80 -32.12
CA HIS A 91 8.77 25.72 -30.99
C HIS A 91 7.45 26.50 -31.12
N SER A 92 7.04 26.86 -32.35
CA SER A 92 5.77 27.56 -32.62
C SER A 92 4.52 26.74 -32.28
N LYS A 93 4.65 25.44 -32.02
CA LYS A 93 3.57 24.52 -31.66
C LYS A 93 3.61 24.05 -30.21
N TRP A 94 4.57 24.52 -29.41
CA TRP A 94 4.73 24.06 -28.04
C TRP A 94 3.55 24.43 -27.15
N GLU A 95 3.08 25.68 -27.22
CA GLU A 95 1.96 26.16 -26.39
C GLU A 95 0.66 25.41 -26.69
N GLU A 96 0.29 25.31 -27.98
CA GLU A 96 -0.88 24.53 -28.43
C GLU A 96 -0.79 23.05 -28.01
N PHE A 97 0.39 22.43 -28.17
CA PHE A 97 0.61 21.04 -27.76
C PHE A 97 0.50 20.85 -26.24
N TYR A 98 1.02 21.81 -25.47
CA TYR A 98 0.95 21.82 -24.01
C TYR A 98 -0.50 21.91 -23.53
N GLU A 99 -1.27 22.89 -24.00
CA GLU A 99 -2.67 23.09 -23.59
C GLU A 99 -3.51 21.84 -23.86
N GLU A 100 -3.28 21.18 -25.00
CA GLU A 100 -3.97 19.94 -25.34
C GLU A 100 -3.64 18.80 -24.35
N GLN A 101 -2.36 18.61 -24.01
CA GLN A 101 -1.95 17.53 -23.10
C GLN A 101 -2.33 17.84 -21.65
N GLU A 102 -2.23 19.09 -21.22
CA GLU A 102 -2.70 19.57 -19.92
C GLU A 102 -4.20 19.27 -19.75
N GLY A 103 -5.01 19.69 -20.73
CA GLY A 103 -6.45 19.42 -20.73
C GLY A 103 -6.77 17.93 -20.67
N LYS A 104 -6.00 17.09 -21.37
CA LYS A 104 -6.14 15.63 -21.27
C LYS A 104 -5.78 15.09 -19.88
N VAL A 105 -4.73 15.62 -19.24
CA VAL A 105 -4.35 15.23 -17.87
C VAL A 105 -5.46 15.57 -16.88
N PHE A 106 -6.01 16.79 -16.95
CA PHE A 106 -7.10 17.21 -16.05
C PHE A 106 -8.43 16.50 -16.31
N ASN A 107 -8.69 16.07 -17.55
CA ASN A 107 -9.89 15.29 -17.89
C ASN A 107 -9.73 13.78 -17.65
N CYS A 108 -8.55 13.30 -17.23
CA CYS A 108 -8.34 11.90 -16.91
C CYS A 108 -8.81 11.58 -15.48
N ASN A 109 -9.78 10.69 -15.36
CA ASN A 109 -10.39 10.32 -14.08
C ASN A 109 -9.92 8.94 -13.54
N ASP A 110 -9.05 8.25 -14.28
CA ASP A 110 -8.66 6.85 -14.01
C ASP A 110 -7.17 6.72 -13.66
N TRP A 111 -6.64 7.69 -12.91
CA TRP A 111 -5.24 7.71 -12.50
C TRP A 111 -4.86 6.53 -11.59
N ASP A 112 -5.82 5.94 -10.88
CA ASP A 112 -5.62 4.73 -10.09
C ASP A 112 -5.21 3.55 -10.98
N SER A 113 -5.84 3.39 -12.15
CA SER A 113 -5.45 2.37 -13.12
C SER A 113 -4.04 2.60 -13.67
N PHE A 114 -3.62 3.87 -13.82
CA PHE A 114 -2.22 4.17 -14.16
C PHE A 114 -1.27 3.83 -13.02
N LEU A 115 -1.59 4.16 -11.76
CA LEU A 115 -0.74 3.82 -10.62
C LEU A 115 -0.57 2.31 -10.43
N ILE A 116 -1.60 1.53 -10.81
CA ILE A 116 -1.55 0.08 -10.83
C ILE A 116 -0.73 -0.39 -12.04
N ARG A 117 -1.13 -0.04 -13.27
CA ARG A 117 -0.55 -0.59 -14.51
C ARG A 117 0.82 -0.03 -14.86
N GLY A 118 1.05 1.25 -14.59
CA GLY A 118 2.26 2.01 -14.89
C GLY A 118 3.44 1.70 -13.98
N PHE A 119 3.18 1.10 -12.81
CA PHE A 119 4.20 0.73 -11.80
C PHE A 119 4.11 -0.75 -11.39
N SER A 120 3.22 -1.54 -11.99
CA SER A 120 3.23 -2.98 -11.84
C SER A 120 4.32 -3.60 -12.71
N ASP A 121 5.40 -4.05 -12.10
CA ASP A 121 5.88 -5.40 -12.37
C ASP A 121 5.43 -6.26 -11.18
N ASN A 122 4.33 -7.00 -11.37
CA ASN A 122 3.62 -7.81 -10.38
C ASN A 122 2.69 -7.01 -9.45
N PHE A 123 1.60 -7.66 -9.04
CA PHE A 123 0.45 -7.17 -8.24
C PHE A 123 -0.71 -6.57 -9.02
N SER A 124 -1.50 -7.47 -9.61
CA SER A 124 -2.96 -7.32 -9.61
C SER A 124 -3.49 -7.75 -8.24
N ASP A 125 -3.78 -6.78 -7.37
CA ASP A 125 -4.69 -7.00 -6.24
C ASP A 125 -6.11 -6.64 -6.71
N ASN A 126 -6.85 -7.65 -7.14
CA ASN A 126 -8.30 -7.61 -7.08
C ASN A 126 -8.70 -8.15 -5.71
N THR A 127 -8.81 -7.25 -4.73
CA THR A 127 -9.65 -7.49 -3.56
C THR A 127 -10.93 -6.67 -3.74
N SER A 128 -11.90 -7.29 -4.42
CA SER A 128 -13.30 -7.00 -4.17
C SER A 128 -13.98 -8.31 -3.79
N SER A 129 -14.62 -8.24 -2.63
CA SER A 129 -15.46 -9.24 -2.00
C SER A 129 -16.37 -9.95 -2.99
N GLY A 130 -16.21 -11.27 -3.06
CA GLY A 130 -17.16 -12.17 -3.67
C GLY A 130 -16.71 -13.59 -3.39
N PHE A 131 -17.45 -14.30 -2.54
CA PHE A 131 -17.57 -15.75 -2.65
C PHE A 131 -18.19 -16.04 -4.04
N ALA A 132 -17.42 -15.86 -5.10
CA ALA A 132 -17.75 -16.32 -6.43
C ALA A 132 -17.26 -17.77 -6.50
N SER A 133 -18.24 -18.66 -6.49
CA SER A 133 -18.13 -20.10 -6.66
C SER A 133 -17.00 -20.50 -7.61
N LEU A 134 -16.19 -21.46 -7.18
CA LEU A 134 -15.39 -22.31 -8.06
C LEU A 134 -16.30 -22.92 -9.14
N GLN A 135 -16.39 -22.27 -10.31
CA GLN A 135 -16.98 -22.81 -11.53
C GLN A 135 -15.90 -22.96 -12.62
N ASN A 136 -14.75 -23.49 -12.25
CA ASN A 136 -13.86 -24.17 -13.19
C ASN A 136 -13.81 -25.63 -12.73
N SER A 137 -14.69 -26.47 -13.29
CA SER A 137 -14.76 -27.91 -13.01
C SER A 137 -13.37 -28.54 -13.05
N ASN A 138 -12.56 -28.16 -14.04
CA ASN A 138 -11.20 -28.66 -14.23
C ASN A 138 -10.22 -28.36 -13.08
N LEU A 139 -10.33 -27.23 -12.38
CA LEU A 139 -9.41 -26.90 -11.28
C LEU A 139 -9.77 -27.67 -10.01
N VAL A 140 -11.06 -27.79 -9.72
CA VAL A 140 -11.58 -28.60 -8.60
C VAL A 140 -11.21 -30.06 -8.81
N ASP A 141 -11.42 -30.59 -10.01
CA ASP A 141 -11.07 -31.96 -10.36
C ASP A 141 -9.56 -32.20 -10.26
N LEU A 142 -8.74 -31.25 -10.72
CA LEU A 142 -7.29 -31.31 -10.59
C LEU A 142 -6.85 -31.37 -9.11
N LEU A 143 -7.41 -30.53 -8.24
CA LEU A 143 -7.08 -30.56 -6.80
C LEU A 143 -7.57 -31.85 -6.13
N ASN A 144 -8.71 -32.39 -6.54
CA ASN A 144 -9.24 -33.65 -6.04
C ASN A 144 -8.36 -34.86 -6.34
N THR A 145 -7.50 -34.80 -7.36
CA THR A 145 -6.51 -35.86 -7.62
C THR A 145 -5.50 -36.02 -6.49
N LYS A 146 -5.29 -34.97 -5.69
CA LYS A 146 -4.33 -34.91 -4.57
C LYS A 146 -2.90 -35.32 -4.92
N GLU A 147 -2.54 -35.30 -6.20
CA GLU A 147 -1.20 -35.72 -6.63
C GLU A 147 -0.08 -34.84 -6.06
N TYR A 148 -0.38 -33.57 -5.77
CA TYR A 148 0.53 -32.65 -5.11
C TYR A 148 0.90 -33.05 -3.66
N LEU A 149 0.13 -33.95 -3.03
CA LEU A 149 0.39 -34.48 -1.69
C LEU A 149 1.39 -35.65 -1.68
N LYS A 150 1.77 -36.21 -2.84
CA LYS A 150 2.72 -37.35 -2.91
C LYS A 150 4.03 -37.00 -2.22
N GLY A 151 4.56 -37.90 -1.39
CA GLY A 151 5.78 -37.69 -0.58
C GLY A 151 5.49 -37.22 0.85
N GLN A 152 6.46 -36.55 1.50
CA GLN A 152 6.26 -36.01 2.85
C GLN A 152 5.18 -34.93 2.83
N GLN A 153 4.21 -35.07 3.73
CA GLN A 153 3.11 -34.14 3.88
C GLN A 153 3.49 -33.00 4.83
N THR A 154 2.94 -31.82 4.55
CA THR A 154 3.14 -30.61 5.36
C THR A 154 1.80 -29.97 5.67
N LYS A 155 1.75 -29.11 6.69
CA LYS A 155 0.50 -28.46 7.12
C LYS A 155 -0.06 -27.56 6.03
N TYR A 156 0.81 -26.81 5.36
CA TYR A 156 0.43 -25.83 4.34
C TYR A 156 0.99 -26.18 2.97
N TYR A 157 0.18 -25.96 1.93
CA TYR A 157 0.63 -26.07 0.56
C TYR A 157 0.41 -24.77 -0.21
N ILE A 158 1.45 -24.29 -0.89
CA ILE A 158 1.37 -23.28 -1.93
C ILE A 158 1.35 -24.00 -3.28
N LEU A 159 0.24 -23.89 -4.02
CA LEU A 159 0.07 -24.50 -5.33
C LEU A 159 0.06 -23.41 -6.40
N THR A 160 0.92 -23.54 -7.42
CA THR A 160 0.84 -22.69 -8.61
C THR A 160 0.38 -23.53 -9.80
N VAL A 161 -0.78 -23.20 -10.36
CA VAL A 161 -1.39 -23.95 -11.45
C VAL A 161 -1.31 -23.16 -12.74
N LYS A 162 -0.48 -23.63 -13.68
CA LYS A 162 -0.37 -23.03 -15.02
C LYS A 162 -1.66 -23.27 -15.80
N ASP A 163 -2.30 -22.20 -16.24
CA ASP A 163 -3.57 -22.19 -16.97
C ASP A 163 -3.37 -21.63 -18.38
N PHE A 164 -2.42 -22.23 -19.09
CA PHE A 164 -2.14 -22.03 -20.52
C PHE A 164 -1.15 -23.10 -20.99
N VAL A 165 -1.13 -23.37 -22.28
CA VAL A 165 -0.16 -24.27 -22.92
C VAL A 165 0.97 -23.49 -23.58
N GLU A 166 2.14 -24.09 -23.70
CA GLU A 166 3.32 -23.39 -24.23
C GLU A 166 3.16 -23.01 -25.72
N THR A 167 2.35 -23.75 -26.47
CA THR A 167 2.02 -23.48 -27.87
C THR A 167 1.06 -22.29 -28.06
N GLN A 168 0.41 -21.81 -27.00
CA GLN A 168 -0.53 -20.70 -27.07
C GLN A 168 0.20 -19.42 -27.52
N GLN A 169 -0.27 -18.78 -28.60
CA GLN A 169 0.43 -17.64 -29.21
C GLN A 169 0.01 -16.28 -28.63
N GLN A 170 -1.21 -16.18 -28.11
CA GLN A 170 -1.76 -14.94 -27.54
C GLN A 170 -2.26 -15.20 -26.13
N GLY A 171 -1.98 -14.27 -25.22
CA GLY A 171 -2.47 -14.36 -23.85
C GLY A 171 -3.98 -14.08 -23.75
N PRO A 172 -4.49 -13.93 -22.53
CA PRO A 172 -3.73 -13.83 -21.28
C PRO A 172 -3.12 -15.15 -20.83
N TYR A 173 -1.86 -15.10 -20.37
CA TYR A 173 -1.16 -16.21 -19.73
C TYR A 173 -1.40 -16.13 -18.24
N ARG A 174 -1.84 -17.23 -17.63
CA ARG A 174 -2.33 -17.23 -16.25
C ARG A 174 -1.71 -18.33 -15.39
N TYR A 175 -1.46 -17.98 -14.13
CA TYR A 175 -1.25 -18.93 -13.04
C TYR A 175 -2.33 -18.70 -11.99
N HIS A 176 -3.05 -19.75 -11.61
CA HIS A 176 -3.81 -19.75 -10.36
C HIS A 176 -2.85 -20.05 -9.21
N VAL A 177 -2.95 -19.29 -8.13
CA VAL A 177 -2.12 -19.42 -6.94
C VAL A 177 -3.01 -19.73 -5.77
N LEU A 178 -2.82 -20.89 -5.15
CA LEU A 178 -3.68 -21.42 -4.11
C LEU A 178 -2.86 -21.68 -2.86
N VAL A 179 -3.40 -21.36 -1.70
CA VAL A 179 -2.84 -21.74 -0.40
C VAL A 179 -3.85 -22.63 0.31
N THR A 180 -3.42 -23.82 0.69
CA THR A 180 -4.23 -24.77 1.46
C THR A 180 -3.63 -25.00 2.84
N GLU A 181 -4.48 -25.29 3.82
CA GLU A 181 -4.10 -25.79 5.15
C GLU A 181 -4.85 -27.09 5.39
N ASN A 182 -4.12 -28.17 5.72
CA ASN A 182 -4.70 -29.50 5.90
C ASN A 182 -5.65 -29.88 4.74
N GLU A 183 -5.17 -29.68 3.51
CA GLU A 183 -5.88 -29.94 2.25
C GLU A 183 -7.08 -29.03 1.94
N LYS A 184 -7.48 -28.14 2.86
CA LYS A 184 -8.56 -27.19 2.64
C LYS A 184 -8.02 -25.91 2.05
N LEU A 185 -8.63 -25.44 0.96
CA LEU A 185 -8.31 -24.14 0.37
C LEU A 185 -8.67 -23.01 1.36
N ILE A 186 -7.70 -22.17 1.69
CA ILE A 186 -7.87 -21.04 2.62
C ILE A 186 -7.68 -19.68 1.93
N LYS A 187 -6.78 -19.59 0.95
CA LYS A 187 -6.55 -18.38 0.15
C LYS A 187 -6.32 -18.75 -1.31
N GLN A 188 -6.70 -17.85 -2.21
CA GLN A 188 -6.41 -17.97 -3.63
C GLN A 188 -6.16 -16.59 -4.25
N SER A 189 -5.39 -16.58 -5.33
CA SER A 189 -5.15 -15.42 -6.19
C SER A 189 -4.86 -15.90 -7.61
N MET A 190 -4.80 -14.96 -8.54
CA MET A 190 -4.31 -15.20 -9.89
C MET A 190 -3.10 -14.30 -10.17
N VAL A 191 -2.15 -14.79 -10.97
CA VAL A 191 -1.12 -13.99 -11.61
C VAL A 191 -1.30 -14.11 -13.10
N GLU A 192 -1.55 -13.00 -13.79
CA GLU A 192 -1.77 -12.98 -15.23
C GLU A 192 -0.94 -11.93 -15.95
N HIS A 193 -0.65 -12.19 -17.23
CA HIS A 193 -0.01 -11.23 -18.10
C HIS A 193 -0.44 -11.44 -19.56
N LYS A 194 -0.68 -10.34 -20.29
CA LYS A 194 -1.19 -10.39 -21.68
C LYS A 194 -0.18 -10.95 -22.69
N ILE A 195 1.10 -10.62 -22.53
CA ILE A 195 2.16 -10.90 -23.52
C ILE A 195 3.27 -11.85 -23.01
N LYS A 196 3.69 -11.75 -21.75
CA LYS A 196 4.79 -12.56 -21.17
C LYS A 196 4.28 -13.87 -20.57
N LYS A 197 4.84 -15.00 -21.02
CA LYS A 197 4.55 -16.36 -20.50
C LYS A 197 5.27 -16.69 -19.19
N GLN A 198 6.43 -16.08 -18.94
CA GLN A 198 7.27 -16.40 -17.79
C GLN A 198 6.75 -15.71 -16.51
N LEU A 199 5.74 -16.32 -15.89
CA LEU A 199 5.05 -15.80 -14.69
C LEU A 199 5.25 -16.66 -13.44
N LEU A 200 5.94 -17.80 -13.55
CA LEU A 200 6.07 -18.75 -12.43
C LEU A 200 6.71 -18.11 -11.19
N THR A 201 7.77 -17.30 -11.34
CA THR A 201 8.42 -16.63 -10.20
C THR A 201 7.45 -15.70 -9.49
N SER A 202 6.64 -14.97 -10.25
CA SER A 202 5.60 -14.09 -9.73
C SER A 202 4.49 -14.86 -9.01
N ALA A 203 4.10 -16.01 -9.55
CA ALA A 203 3.14 -16.92 -8.92
C ALA A 203 3.67 -17.49 -7.59
N LYS A 204 4.96 -17.88 -7.53
CA LYS A 204 5.63 -18.33 -6.30
C LYS A 204 5.59 -17.26 -5.21
N ARG A 205 6.01 -16.04 -5.54
CA ARG A 205 6.03 -14.90 -4.62
C ARG A 205 4.63 -14.55 -4.11
N LYS A 206 3.64 -14.51 -5.00
CA LYS A 206 2.24 -14.27 -4.60
C LYS A 206 1.73 -15.34 -3.63
N GLY A 207 2.09 -16.60 -3.84
CA GLY A 207 1.70 -17.69 -2.94
C GLY A 207 2.30 -17.56 -1.54
N ILE A 208 3.56 -17.14 -1.45
CA ILE A 208 4.24 -16.85 -0.18
C ILE A 208 3.60 -15.65 0.52
N GLN A 209 3.25 -14.59 -0.21
CA GLN A 209 2.57 -13.43 0.38
C GLN A 209 1.22 -13.80 0.98
N LEU A 210 0.40 -14.58 0.25
CA LEU A 210 -0.86 -15.10 0.77
C LEU A 210 -0.66 -15.94 2.04
N LEU A 211 0.40 -16.74 2.08
CA LEU A 211 0.75 -17.55 3.25
C LEU A 211 1.13 -16.67 4.46
N LEU A 212 1.95 -15.64 4.25
CA LEU A 212 2.41 -14.73 5.30
C LEU A 212 1.30 -13.80 5.83
N GLU A 213 0.22 -13.60 5.05
CA GLU A 213 -1.00 -12.95 5.55
C GLU A 213 -1.77 -13.80 6.57
N ILE A 214 -1.68 -15.13 6.45
CA ILE A 214 -2.31 -16.07 7.38
C ILE A 214 -1.49 -16.16 8.65
N ASP A 215 -0.19 -16.43 8.49
CA ASP A 215 0.76 -16.52 9.59
C ASP A 215 2.13 -15.99 9.17
N MET A 216 2.48 -14.84 9.74
CA MET A 216 3.76 -14.16 9.49
C MET A 216 4.96 -14.93 10.05
N GLN A 217 4.74 -15.79 11.06
CA GLN A 217 5.78 -16.54 11.77
C GLN A 217 5.88 -18.00 11.33
N ILE A 218 5.22 -18.37 10.24
CA ILE A 218 5.17 -19.75 9.76
C ILE A 218 6.55 -20.41 9.65
N GLU A 219 6.64 -21.65 10.13
CA GLU A 219 7.86 -22.46 10.06
C GLU A 219 8.03 -23.04 8.65
N ASN A 220 9.26 -23.01 8.12
CA ASN A 220 9.49 -23.35 6.71
C ASN A 220 9.23 -24.83 6.39
N ASP A 221 9.48 -25.72 7.35
CA ASP A 221 9.24 -27.17 7.25
C ASP A 221 7.74 -27.53 7.28
N SER A 222 6.89 -26.61 7.73
CA SER A 222 5.43 -26.75 7.70
C SER A 222 4.81 -26.46 6.32
N VAL A 223 5.62 -26.10 5.31
CA VAL A 223 5.16 -25.62 4.01
C VAL A 223 5.76 -26.44 2.86
N THR A 224 4.91 -26.87 1.94
CA THR A 224 5.32 -27.39 0.62
C THR A 224 4.85 -26.45 -0.47
N MET A 225 5.71 -26.19 -1.46
CA MET A 225 5.32 -25.49 -2.68
C MET A 225 5.36 -26.44 -3.88
N ALA A 226 4.28 -26.50 -4.66
CA ALA A 226 4.16 -27.38 -5.80
C ALA A 226 3.60 -26.65 -7.03
N HIS A 227 4.09 -27.04 -8.21
CA HIS A 227 3.81 -26.38 -9.48
C HIS A 227 3.19 -27.37 -10.46
N TYR A 228 1.96 -27.10 -10.89
CA TYR A 228 1.33 -27.88 -11.95
C TYR A 228 1.81 -27.39 -13.32
N LYS A 229 2.37 -28.31 -14.11
CA LYS A 229 2.97 -28.09 -15.42
C LYS A 229 2.28 -28.99 -16.46
N PRO A 230 1.18 -28.53 -17.08
CA PRO A 230 0.38 -29.33 -18.02
C PRO A 230 1.14 -29.72 -19.29
N ASP A 231 2.19 -28.97 -19.67
CA ASP A 231 2.97 -29.22 -20.89
C ASP A 231 4.05 -30.32 -20.72
N ARG A 232 4.17 -30.94 -19.55
CA ARG A 232 5.15 -32.03 -19.37
C ARG A 232 4.73 -33.24 -20.19
N GLN A 233 5.69 -33.82 -20.91
CA GLN A 233 5.52 -35.10 -21.62
C GLN A 233 5.54 -36.32 -20.67
N THR A 234 5.63 -36.10 -19.36
CA THR A 234 5.70 -37.14 -18.33
C THR A 234 4.37 -37.27 -17.59
N THR A 235 4.14 -38.41 -16.94
CA THR A 235 2.97 -38.63 -16.07
C THR A 235 3.02 -37.79 -14.79
N GLU A 236 4.18 -37.23 -14.43
CA GLU A 236 4.33 -36.36 -13.25
C GLU A 236 4.15 -34.88 -13.62
N LEU A 237 2.89 -34.43 -13.55
CA LEU A 237 2.50 -33.06 -13.87
C LEU A 237 2.80 -32.06 -12.75
N TRP A 238 3.04 -32.54 -11.52
CA TRP A 238 3.37 -31.72 -10.37
C TRP A 238 4.87 -31.73 -10.09
N GLU A 239 5.45 -30.54 -9.93
CA GLU A 239 6.85 -30.37 -9.54
C GLU A 239 6.93 -29.66 -8.20
N LYS A 240 7.58 -30.28 -7.21
CA LYS A 240 7.85 -29.64 -5.92
C LYS A 240 9.03 -28.69 -6.02
N GLU A 241 8.89 -27.52 -5.39
CA GLU A 241 10.01 -26.60 -5.20
C GLU A 241 11.04 -27.20 -4.24
N LYS A 242 12.32 -26.92 -4.47
CA LYS A 242 13.38 -27.36 -3.56
C LYS A 242 13.23 -26.62 -2.22
N SER A 243 13.38 -27.33 -1.10
CA SER A 243 13.26 -26.75 0.24
C SER A 243 14.16 -25.52 0.42
N THR A 244 15.43 -25.60 0.01
CA THR A 244 16.38 -24.49 0.10
C THR A 244 15.94 -23.24 -0.69
N ASN A 245 15.34 -23.43 -1.86
CA ASN A 245 14.80 -22.33 -2.66
C ASN A 245 13.57 -21.72 -1.98
N LEU A 246 12.66 -22.57 -1.49
CA LEU A 246 11.44 -22.14 -0.82
C LEU A 246 11.76 -21.35 0.46
N GLU A 247 12.69 -21.84 1.28
CA GLU A 247 13.18 -21.16 2.48
C GLU A 247 13.73 -19.76 2.15
N SER A 248 14.55 -19.67 1.10
CA SER A 248 15.10 -18.39 0.64
C SER A 248 14.02 -17.41 0.21
N LEU A 249 13.02 -17.88 -0.56
CA LEU A 249 11.91 -17.05 -1.02
C LEU A 249 11.01 -16.59 0.13
N ILE A 250 10.68 -17.48 1.08
CA ILE A 250 9.88 -17.13 2.26
C ILE A 250 10.62 -16.06 3.09
N LYS A 251 11.93 -16.23 3.29
CA LYS A 251 12.75 -15.26 4.01
C LYS A 251 12.78 -13.89 3.32
N GLU A 252 12.95 -13.86 2.01
CA GLU A 252 12.97 -12.62 1.21
C GLU A 252 11.62 -11.89 1.30
N GLU A 253 10.51 -12.57 1.03
CA GLU A 253 9.17 -11.97 1.07
C GLU A 253 8.78 -11.51 2.48
N ARG A 254 9.12 -12.30 3.52
CA ARG A 254 8.90 -11.92 4.92
C ARG A 254 9.66 -10.65 5.27
N PHE A 255 10.93 -10.55 4.86
CA PHE A 255 11.74 -9.36 5.10
C PHE A 255 11.16 -8.13 4.38
N GLN A 256 10.69 -8.27 3.14
CA GLN A 256 10.03 -7.19 2.41
C GLN A 256 8.74 -6.73 3.10
N LEU A 257 7.91 -7.67 3.55
CA LEU A 257 6.67 -7.37 4.27
C LEU A 257 6.95 -6.61 5.57
N LEU A 258 7.88 -7.10 6.39
CA LEU A 258 8.29 -6.46 7.64
C LEU A 258 8.89 -5.07 7.38
N THR A 259 9.75 -4.93 6.37
CA THR A 259 10.33 -3.64 6.00
C THR A 259 9.23 -2.64 5.61
N ASN A 260 8.22 -3.07 4.86
CA ASN A 260 7.10 -2.22 4.49
C ASN A 260 6.24 -1.83 5.71
N ILE A 261 6.05 -2.73 6.67
CA ILE A 261 5.36 -2.42 7.94
C ILE A 261 6.16 -1.39 8.71
N VAL A 262 7.44 -1.64 8.96
CA VAL A 262 8.33 -0.73 9.69
C VAL A 262 8.41 0.63 9.00
N GLN A 263 8.51 0.68 7.68
CA GLN A 263 8.55 1.93 6.93
C GLN A 263 7.26 2.73 7.08
N LYS A 264 6.09 2.08 6.99
CA LYS A 264 4.80 2.73 7.24
C LYS A 264 4.73 3.25 8.67
N ASP A 265 5.23 2.47 9.63
CA ASP A 265 5.23 2.84 11.04
C ASP A 265 6.07 4.09 11.27
N ILE A 266 7.28 4.14 10.68
CA ILE A 266 8.16 5.32 10.68
C ILE A 266 7.47 6.52 10.03
N GLU A 267 6.80 6.33 8.89
CA GLU A 267 6.08 7.40 8.20
C GLU A 267 4.93 7.95 9.03
N ILE A 268 4.18 7.08 9.71
CA ILE A 268 3.07 7.48 10.58
C ILE A 268 3.61 8.20 11.81
N GLU A 269 4.66 7.69 12.45
CA GLU A 269 5.33 8.30 13.59
C GLU A 269 5.88 9.68 13.24
N ALA A 270 6.59 9.81 12.11
CA ALA A 270 7.13 11.08 11.60
C ALA A 270 6.04 12.12 11.35
N ALA A 271 4.80 11.66 11.20
CA ALA A 271 3.70 12.50 10.83
C ALA A 271 2.85 12.86 12.09
N GLN A 272 2.68 11.97 13.08
CA GLN A 272 1.66 12.14 14.13
C GLN A 272 1.79 13.34 15.07
N GLU A 273 2.95 13.98 15.29
CA GLU A 273 3.08 15.30 15.93
C GLU A 273 4.57 15.71 15.97
N ASP A 274 4.83 17.02 16.06
CA ASP A 274 6.14 17.67 16.12
C ASP A 274 7.22 16.89 16.89
N TYR A 275 8.36 16.68 16.22
CA TYR A 275 9.67 16.28 16.75
C TYR A 275 9.70 15.14 17.79
N TYR A 276 9.89 13.91 17.30
CA TYR A 276 10.56 12.86 18.06
C TYR A 276 11.71 12.27 17.23
N TYR A 277 12.94 12.66 17.59
CA TYR A 277 14.15 11.94 17.21
C TYR A 277 14.63 11.07 18.38
N ARG A 278 15.27 9.95 18.03
CA ARG A 278 15.94 9.04 18.97
C ARG A 278 17.14 9.71 19.66
N ASP A 279 17.45 9.15 20.82
CA ASP A 279 18.20 9.63 21.98
C ASP A 279 19.59 10.30 21.76
N GLY A 280 19.93 11.26 22.62
CA GLY A 280 21.31 11.74 22.87
C GLY A 280 21.76 13.09 22.27
N LYS A 281 20.97 13.76 21.42
CA LYS A 281 21.34 15.08 20.87
C LYS A 281 20.55 16.19 21.56
N ASN A 282 21.26 17.13 22.20
CA ASN A 282 20.65 18.38 22.67
C ASN A 282 20.25 19.22 21.44
N ILE A 283 18.95 19.47 21.29
CA ILE A 283 18.40 20.31 20.25
C ILE A 283 17.46 21.30 20.94
N GLU A 284 17.79 22.59 20.86
CA GLU A 284 16.87 23.66 21.25
C GLU A 284 15.91 23.93 20.09
N TYR A 285 14.61 24.01 20.41
CA TYR A 285 13.53 24.21 19.44
C TYR A 285 12.59 25.33 19.91
N TYR A 286 12.20 26.19 18.96
CA TYR A 286 11.11 27.16 19.11
C TYR A 286 9.97 26.71 18.19
N GLY A 287 8.90 26.16 18.76
CA GLY A 287 7.70 25.77 18.02
C GLY A 287 6.45 26.44 18.55
N THR A 288 5.51 26.68 17.63
CA THR A 288 4.17 27.13 17.96
C THR A 288 3.38 25.96 18.55
N ARG A 289 3.38 25.85 19.88
CA ARG A 289 2.48 24.92 20.59
C ARG A 289 1.10 25.56 20.70
N TYR A 290 0.07 24.85 20.23
CA TYR A 290 -1.30 25.16 20.66
C TYR A 290 -1.42 24.87 22.15
N GLU A 291 -1.87 25.84 22.93
CA GLU A 291 -2.01 25.71 24.37
C GLU A 291 -3.05 24.62 24.69
N ARG A 292 -2.60 23.52 25.31
CA ARG A 292 -3.50 22.49 25.85
C ARG A 292 -3.87 22.89 27.27
N ASN A 293 -5.09 23.37 27.49
CA ASN A 293 -5.54 23.75 28.82
C ASN A 293 -5.68 22.50 29.73
N PRO A 294 -4.84 22.33 30.77
CA PRO A 294 -4.90 21.16 31.66
C PRO A 294 -6.24 21.02 32.40
N ILE A 295 -6.99 22.12 32.54
CA ILE A 295 -8.32 22.13 33.14
C ILE A 295 -9.31 21.30 32.30
N ASN A 296 -9.23 21.38 30.96
CA ASN A 296 -10.12 20.61 30.09
C ASN A 296 -9.86 19.11 30.18
N ARG A 297 -8.59 18.72 30.32
CA ARG A 297 -8.22 17.32 30.59
C ARG A 297 -8.74 16.85 31.95
N ALA A 298 -8.57 17.66 33.00
CA ALA A 298 -9.05 17.31 34.34
C ALA A 298 -10.58 17.15 34.35
N LYS A 299 -11.32 18.08 33.74
CA LYS A 299 -12.78 18.01 33.58
C LYS A 299 -13.22 16.80 32.77
N ALA A 300 -12.54 16.48 31.66
CA ALA A 300 -12.87 15.30 30.88
C ALA A 300 -12.68 14.00 31.69
N ILE A 301 -11.64 13.91 32.52
CA ILE A 301 -11.41 12.76 33.41
C ILE A 301 -12.48 12.71 34.52
N GLU A 302 -12.86 13.86 35.09
CA GLU A 302 -13.93 13.96 36.09
C GLU A 302 -15.28 13.47 35.52
N ILE A 303 -15.62 13.87 34.30
CA ILE A 303 -16.88 13.51 33.62
C ILE A 303 -16.87 12.05 33.16
N HIS A 304 -15.81 11.64 32.46
CA HIS A 304 -15.81 10.39 31.71
C HIS A 304 -15.11 9.22 32.43
N GLY A 305 -14.33 9.52 33.47
CA GLY A 305 -13.49 8.55 34.19
C GLY A 305 -12.16 8.24 33.50
N ILE A 306 -11.45 7.26 34.05
CA ILE A 306 -10.11 6.85 33.61
C ILE A 306 -10.08 5.51 32.85
N THR A 307 -11.24 4.92 32.61
CA THR A 307 -11.37 3.69 31.83
C THR A 307 -11.45 4.02 30.34
N CYS A 308 -10.66 3.32 29.52
CA CYS A 308 -10.66 3.52 28.07
C CYS A 308 -12.05 3.29 27.47
N LYS A 309 -12.63 4.30 26.82
CA LYS A 309 -13.96 4.20 26.22
C LYS A 309 -14.01 3.29 25.01
N ALA A 310 -12.89 2.93 24.40
CA ALA A 310 -12.83 2.00 23.27
C ALA A 310 -12.75 0.53 23.70
N CYS A 311 -11.77 0.17 24.54
CA CYS A 311 -11.50 -1.23 24.89
C CYS A 311 -11.78 -1.62 26.35
N GLY A 312 -12.18 -0.66 27.20
CA GLY A 312 -12.42 -0.92 28.63
C GLY A 312 -11.16 -1.07 29.48
N PHE A 313 -9.96 -0.88 28.93
CA PHE A 313 -8.71 -0.97 29.68
C PHE A 313 -8.62 0.11 30.75
N ASP A 314 -8.26 -0.30 31.97
CA ASP A 314 -7.94 0.56 33.10
C ASP A 314 -6.49 0.31 33.55
N PHE A 315 -5.68 1.37 33.64
CA PHE A 315 -4.27 1.25 33.99
C PHE A 315 -4.05 0.86 35.45
N LYS A 316 -4.92 1.29 36.37
CA LYS A 316 -4.80 0.93 37.78
C LYS A 316 -5.16 -0.54 38.00
N GLU A 317 -6.19 -1.02 37.33
CA GLU A 317 -6.58 -2.44 37.43
C GLU A 317 -5.46 -3.38 36.97
N ILE A 318 -4.74 -3.01 35.90
CA ILE A 318 -3.70 -3.86 35.30
C ILE A 318 -2.31 -3.65 35.93
N TYR A 319 -1.95 -2.40 36.24
CA TYR A 319 -0.60 -2.04 36.72
C TYR A 319 -0.55 -1.61 38.18
N GLY A 320 -1.67 -1.72 38.92
CA GLY A 320 -1.77 -1.31 40.31
C GLY A 320 -1.54 0.18 40.48
N GLU A 321 -0.90 0.56 41.60
CA GLU A 321 -0.70 1.97 41.95
C GLU A 321 0.09 2.76 40.89
N ARG A 322 0.96 2.09 40.12
CA ARG A 322 1.73 2.71 39.04
C ARG A 322 0.85 3.25 37.91
N GLY A 323 -0.33 2.67 37.71
CA GLY A 323 -1.31 3.10 36.71
C GLY A 323 -2.39 4.03 37.26
N SER A 324 -2.36 4.37 38.55
CA SER A 324 -3.38 5.16 39.23
C SER A 324 -3.55 6.53 38.58
N GLY A 325 -4.78 6.85 38.15
CA GLY A 325 -5.12 8.13 37.52
C GLY A 325 -4.58 8.34 36.10
N PHE A 326 -3.96 7.32 35.49
CA PHE A 326 -3.36 7.44 34.16
C PHE A 326 -4.35 7.07 33.05
N ILE A 327 -4.62 8.03 32.17
CA ILE A 327 -5.36 7.84 30.91
C ILE A 327 -5.00 8.97 29.92
N GLU A 328 -5.08 8.69 28.62
CA GLU A 328 -4.92 9.72 27.59
C GLU A 328 -6.28 10.30 27.21
N VAL A 329 -6.36 11.62 27.01
CA VAL A 329 -7.59 12.30 26.59
C VAL A 329 -7.45 12.70 25.13
N HIS A 330 -8.33 12.16 24.31
CA HIS A 330 -8.36 12.34 22.87
C HIS A 330 -9.40 13.37 22.47
N HIS A 331 -9.08 14.26 21.53
CA HIS A 331 -10.06 15.15 20.92
C HIS A 331 -10.78 14.41 19.81
N ILE A 332 -12.11 14.32 19.89
CA ILE A 332 -12.94 13.66 18.86
C ILE A 332 -12.77 14.37 17.51
N ASN A 333 -12.65 15.69 17.52
CA ASN A 333 -12.34 16.52 16.35
C ASN A 333 -10.91 17.10 16.47
N PRO A 334 -9.99 16.85 15.52
CA PRO A 334 -8.61 17.34 15.62
C PRO A 334 -8.52 18.87 15.62
N LEU A 335 -7.81 19.46 16.60
CA LEU A 335 -7.63 20.92 16.72
C LEU A 335 -7.08 21.60 15.45
N PHE A 336 -6.22 20.90 14.69
CA PHE A 336 -5.64 21.41 13.43
C PHE A 336 -6.70 21.70 12.35
N SER A 337 -7.86 21.03 12.40
CA SER A 337 -8.95 21.24 11.45
C SER A 337 -9.78 22.52 11.75
N MET A 338 -9.61 23.12 12.94
CA MET A 338 -10.47 24.22 13.40
C MET A 338 -9.91 25.62 13.10
N GLY A 339 -8.63 25.76 12.76
CA GLY A 339 -8.03 26.98 12.18
C GLY A 339 -8.13 28.29 12.98
N LYS A 340 -8.78 28.28 14.16
CA LYS A 340 -9.04 29.41 15.06
C LYS A 340 -9.08 28.92 16.52
N GLU A 341 -8.84 29.82 17.46
CA GLU A 341 -9.14 29.59 18.88
C GLU A 341 -10.61 29.15 19.01
N THR A 342 -10.83 27.98 19.61
CA THR A 342 -12.17 27.39 19.76
C THR A 342 -12.31 26.89 21.18
N ASP A 343 -13.44 27.19 21.82
CA ASP A 343 -13.77 26.65 23.14
C ASP A 343 -13.97 25.13 23.03
N ILE A 344 -13.23 24.38 23.85
CA ILE A 344 -13.35 22.92 23.94
C ILE A 344 -14.35 22.59 25.04
N ASN A 345 -15.37 21.80 24.71
CA ASN A 345 -16.27 21.21 25.67
C ASN A 345 -15.73 19.84 26.14
N PRO A 346 -15.30 19.70 27.41
CA PRO A 346 -14.74 18.44 27.91
C PRO A 346 -15.72 17.25 27.90
N GLU A 347 -17.03 17.51 27.88
CA GLU A 347 -18.05 16.46 27.82
C GLU A 347 -18.20 15.89 26.41
N THR A 348 -18.26 16.75 25.39
CA THR A 348 -18.61 16.34 24.02
C THR A 348 -17.43 16.21 23.08
N ASP A 349 -16.34 16.92 23.34
CA ASP A 349 -15.21 17.01 22.39
C ASP A 349 -14.03 16.14 22.82
N LEU A 350 -14.04 15.65 24.06
CA LEU A 350 -12.95 14.90 24.67
C LEU A 350 -13.40 13.50 25.09
N VAL A 351 -12.54 12.51 24.87
CA VAL A 351 -12.82 11.12 25.23
C VAL A 351 -11.58 10.42 25.83
N PRO A 352 -11.70 9.71 26.97
CA PRO A 352 -10.59 8.94 27.52
C PRO A 352 -10.28 7.67 26.72
N LEU A 353 -9.01 7.48 26.37
CA LEU A 353 -8.49 6.31 25.66
C LEU A 353 -7.18 5.84 26.30
N CYS A 354 -6.93 4.52 26.30
CA CYS A 354 -5.62 4.01 26.68
C CYS A 354 -4.57 4.29 25.60
N SER A 355 -3.29 4.26 25.95
CA SER A 355 -2.18 4.55 25.02
C SER A 355 -2.24 3.72 23.73
N ASN A 356 -2.63 2.45 23.83
CA ASN A 356 -2.78 1.59 22.64
C ASN A 356 -3.93 2.05 21.75
N CYS A 357 -5.13 2.29 22.32
CA CYS A 357 -6.29 2.73 21.54
C CYS A 357 -6.06 4.11 20.93
N HIS A 358 -5.48 5.04 21.70
CA HIS A 358 -5.19 6.38 21.22
C HIS A 358 -4.18 6.36 20.06
N ARG A 359 -3.13 5.53 20.15
CA ARG A 359 -2.20 5.32 19.03
C ARG A 359 -2.88 4.67 17.81
N MET A 360 -3.77 3.71 18.01
CA MET A 360 -4.46 3.01 16.92
C MET A 360 -5.45 3.91 16.17
N ILE A 361 -6.17 4.80 16.86
CA ILE A 361 -7.05 5.79 16.21
C ILE A 361 -6.28 6.64 15.21
N HIS A 362 -5.09 7.09 15.59
CA HIS A 362 -4.27 7.97 14.76
C HIS A 362 -3.38 7.23 13.77
N ARG A 363 -3.33 5.90 13.79
CA ARG A 363 -2.35 5.10 13.04
C ARG A 363 -2.39 5.38 11.53
N LYS A 364 -3.53 5.78 10.97
CA LYS A 364 -3.61 6.26 9.58
C LYS A 364 -4.04 7.71 9.57
N LYS A 365 -3.11 8.62 9.26
CA LYS A 365 -3.40 10.06 9.24
C LYS A 365 -4.56 10.51 8.37
N ASN A 366 -4.68 9.91 7.18
CA ASN A 366 -5.73 10.26 6.22
C ASN A 366 -7.06 9.53 6.51
N SER A 367 -7.12 8.77 7.61
CA SER A 367 -8.27 7.95 8.01
C SER A 367 -8.20 7.74 9.53
N ILE A 368 -8.36 8.84 10.26
CA ILE A 368 -8.47 8.81 11.72
C ILE A 368 -9.78 8.10 12.05
N LEU A 369 -9.71 7.05 12.86
CA LEU A 369 -10.88 6.29 13.26
C LEU A 369 -11.68 7.04 14.33
N THR A 370 -13.00 6.96 14.24
CA THR A 370 -13.89 7.24 15.38
C THR A 370 -13.71 6.18 16.46
N VAL A 371 -14.10 6.51 17.70
CA VAL A 371 -14.09 5.55 18.82
C VAL A 371 -14.98 4.34 18.51
N GLU A 372 -16.10 4.56 17.83
CA GLU A 372 -17.06 3.55 17.40
C GLU A 372 -16.47 2.59 16.38
N GLU A 373 -15.78 3.11 15.36
CA GLU A 373 -15.07 2.28 14.38
C GLU A 373 -13.97 1.45 15.04
N LEU A 374 -13.21 2.04 15.99
CA LEU A 374 -12.21 1.30 16.74
C LEU A 374 -12.85 0.17 17.59
N LYS A 375 -13.99 0.43 18.24
CA LYS A 375 -14.75 -0.61 18.97
C LYS A 375 -15.18 -1.77 18.06
N MET A 376 -15.64 -1.48 16.85
CA MET A 376 -16.03 -2.52 15.90
C MET A 376 -14.85 -3.41 15.50
N LEU A 377 -13.67 -2.83 15.29
CA LEU A 377 -12.44 -3.58 15.00
C LEU A 377 -12.05 -4.51 16.15
N LEU A 378 -12.18 -4.05 17.40
CA LEU A 378 -11.86 -4.84 18.59
C LEU A 378 -12.84 -6.01 18.80
N LYS A 379 -14.15 -5.78 18.63
CA LYS A 379 -15.18 -6.83 18.78
C LYS A 379 -14.98 -7.99 17.80
N LYS A 380 -14.57 -7.70 16.56
CA LYS A 380 -14.36 -8.72 15.52
C LYS A 380 -13.33 -9.80 15.92
N LYS A 381 -12.37 -9.47 16.79
CA LYS A 381 -11.35 -10.42 17.29
C LYS A 381 -11.81 -11.28 18.48
N LEU A 382 -12.64 -10.75 19.38
CA LEU A 382 -13.09 -11.51 20.56
C LEU A 382 -14.02 -12.68 20.20
N THR A 383 -14.82 -12.54 19.14
CA THR A 383 -15.62 -13.63 18.56
C THR A 383 -14.81 -14.69 17.82
N LEU A 384 -13.59 -14.38 17.37
CA LEU A 384 -12.72 -15.35 16.68
C LEU A 384 -11.83 -16.15 17.64
N ALA A 385 -11.59 -15.64 18.85
CA ALA A 385 -10.81 -16.34 19.89
C ALA A 385 -11.67 -17.21 20.83
N SER A 386 -12.99 -17.20 20.66
CA SER A 386 -13.95 -17.94 21.50
C SER A 386 -14.63 -19.12 20.76
N ASN A 387 -14.13 -19.50 19.58
CA ASN A 387 -14.63 -20.63 18.79
C ASN A 387 -13.54 -21.69 18.58
#